data_AF-A0AAW7FP15-F1
#
_entry.id   AF-A0AAW7FP15-F1
#
_cell.length_a   1.000
_cell.length_b   1.000
_cell.length_c   1.000
_cell.angle_alpha   90.00
_cell.angle_beta   90.00
_cell.angle_gamma   90.00
#
_symmetry.space_group_name_H-M   'P 1'
#
loop_
_entity.id
_entity.type
_entity.pdbx_description
1 polymer ?
#
loop_
_entity_poly.entity_id
_entity_poly.type
_entity_poly.pdbx_seq_one_letter_code
_entity_poly.pdbx_strand_id
1 'polypeptide(L)'
;MDNNWQVCSLVVQAKSQHINDIATQLRSFPGCEVALSDVESGQLIVVVEAEQSETLMKTIESVRNVAGVLAVSLVYHQQDEQGEETP
;
A
#
# COMPACT_ATOMS: atom_id res chain seq x y z
N MET A 1 -26.07 2.45 3.16
CA MET A 1 -24.86 3.31 3.19
C MET A 1 -23.71 2.35 3.40
N ASP A 2 -23.37 1.65 2.33
CA ASP A 2 -22.30 0.67 2.30
C ASP A 2 -21.01 1.47 2.35
N ASN A 3 -20.48 1.62 3.56
CA ASN A 3 -19.20 2.27 3.78
C ASN A 3 -18.12 1.29 3.29
N ASN A 4 -17.98 1.19 1.96
CA ASN A 4 -17.12 0.26 1.25
C ASN A 4 -15.66 0.71 1.35
N TRP A 5 -15.19 0.85 2.59
CA TRP A 5 -13.79 1.10 2.90
C TRP A 5 -12.96 -0.07 2.37
N GLN A 6 -11.92 0.26 1.61
CA GLN A 6 -11.00 -0.71 1.05
C GLN A 6 -9.66 -0.54 1.75
N VAL A 7 -9.09 -1.65 2.20
CA VAL A 7 -7.75 -1.70 2.79
C VAL A 7 -6.88 -2.64 1.97
N CYS A 8 -5.66 -2.19 1.67
CA CYS A 8 -4.71 -2.95 0.86
C CYS A 8 -3.32 -2.83 1.46
N SER A 9 -2.51 -3.88 1.30
CA SER A 9 -1.10 -3.82 1.64
C SER A 9 -0.27 -3.60 0.38
N LEU A 10 0.79 -2.81 0.49
CA LEU A 10 1.75 -2.52 -0.57
C LEU A 10 3.13 -2.95 -0.09
N VAL A 11 3.82 -3.70 -0.93
CA VAL A 11 5.26 -3.92 -0.77
C VAL A 11 5.97 -2.90 -1.65
N VAL A 12 6.62 -1.93 -1.02
CA VAL A 12 7.38 -0.88 -1.69
C VAL A 12 8.85 -1.27 -1.64
N GLN A 13 9.43 -1.56 -2.80
CA GLN A 13 10.86 -1.71 -2.93
C GLN A 13 11.46 -0.32 -3.22
N ALA A 14 12.44 0.08 -2.43
CA ALA A 14 13.09 1.37 -2.55
C ALA A 14 14.60 1.27 -2.29
N LYS A 15 15.32 2.35 -2.56
CA LYS A 15 16.77 2.42 -2.28
C LYS A 15 17.01 2.47 -0.78
N SER A 16 17.81 1.54 -0.25
CA SER A 16 18.20 1.42 1.18
C SER A 16 18.56 2.77 1.83
N GLN A 17 19.36 3.57 1.12
CA GLN A 17 19.81 4.91 1.56
C GLN A 17 18.67 5.92 1.83
N HIS A 18 17.49 5.74 1.24
CA HIS A 18 16.34 6.65 1.37
C HIS A 18 15.14 6.00 2.06
N ILE A 19 15.25 4.77 2.58
CA ILE A 19 14.11 4.05 3.18
C ILE A 19 13.46 4.82 4.31
N ASN A 20 14.24 5.45 5.19
CA ASN A 20 13.70 6.18 6.33
C ASN A 20 12.96 7.47 5.90
N ASP A 21 13.49 8.16 4.89
CA ASP A 21 12.89 9.37 4.33
C ASP A 21 11.58 9.02 3.59
N ILE A 22 11.62 7.98 2.76
CA ILE A 22 10.46 7.44 2.05
C ILE A 22 9.40 6.98 3.06
N ALA A 23 9.77 6.24 4.11
CA ALA A 23 8.83 5.82 5.15
C ALA A 23 8.13 7.02 5.81
N THR A 24 8.90 8.07 6.13
CA THR A 24 8.36 9.29 6.74
C THR A 24 7.41 10.02 5.78
N GLN A 25 7.78 10.11 4.50
CA GLN A 25 6.95 10.71 3.47
C GLN A 25 5.65 9.91 3.25
N LEU A 26 5.74 8.59 3.21
CA LEU A 26 4.60 7.68 3.05
C LEU A 26 3.61 7.78 4.21
N ARG A 27 4.10 7.92 5.46
CA ARG A 27 3.25 8.17 6.64
C ARG A 27 2.54 9.52 6.62
N SER A 28 3.00 10.46 5.80
CA SER A 28 2.33 11.75 5.63
C SER A 28 1.17 11.71 4.65
N PHE A 29 1.02 10.64 3.87
CA PHE A 29 -0.14 10.49 2.97
C PHE A 29 -1.39 10.13 3.77
N PRO A 30 -2.54 10.72 3.45
CA PRO A 30 -3.80 10.37 4.10
C PRO A 30 -4.17 8.91 3.81
N GLY A 31 -4.49 8.15 4.86
CA GLY A 31 -4.85 6.74 4.74
C GLY A 31 -3.65 5.82 4.46
N CYS A 32 -2.41 6.27 4.60
CA CYS A 32 -1.21 5.44 4.48
C CYS A 32 -0.56 5.20 5.84
N GLU A 33 -0.28 3.95 6.16
CA GLU A 33 0.49 3.55 7.33
C GLU A 33 1.66 2.65 6.93
N VAL A 34 2.88 3.00 7.34
CA VAL A 34 4.05 2.13 7.15
C VAL A 34 4.08 1.11 8.29
N ALA A 35 3.71 -0.14 7.98
CA ALA A 35 3.68 -1.25 8.94
C ALA A 35 5.08 -1.80 9.23
N LEU A 36 5.92 -1.90 8.19
CA LEU A 36 7.30 -2.40 8.31
C LEU A 36 8.22 -1.61 7.37
N SER A 37 9.46 -1.42 7.80
CA SER A 37 10.52 -0.82 6.97
C SER A 37 11.82 -1.56 7.23
N ASP A 38 12.29 -2.29 6.23
CA ASP A 38 13.55 -3.03 6.24
C ASP A 38 14.59 -2.26 5.39
N VAL A 39 15.51 -1.60 6.08
CA VAL A 39 16.53 -0.77 5.44
C VAL A 39 17.57 -1.63 4.71
N GLU A 40 17.89 -2.80 5.26
CA GLU A 40 18.90 -3.71 4.72
C GLU A 40 18.47 -4.30 3.36
N SER A 41 17.24 -4.82 3.26
CA SER A 41 16.65 -5.32 2.02
C SER A 41 16.04 -4.22 1.15
N GLY A 42 15.88 -3.01 1.67
CA GLY A 42 15.28 -1.88 0.97
C GLY A 42 13.78 -2.04 0.72
N GLN A 43 13.07 -2.73 1.60
CA GLN A 43 11.64 -3.01 1.47
C GLN A 43 10.83 -2.26 2.53
N LEU A 44 9.66 -1.76 2.15
CA LEU A 44 8.67 -1.22 3.07
C LEU A 44 7.33 -1.91 2.85
N ILE A 45 6.63 -2.20 3.94
CA ILE A 45 5.25 -2.64 3.92
C ILE A 45 4.38 -1.47 4.32
N VAL A 46 3.47 -1.08 3.44
CA VAL A 46 2.59 0.07 3.60
C VAL A 46 1.16 -0.40 3.49
N VAL A 47 0.35 -0.12 4.50
CA VAL A 47 -1.09 -0.33 4.47
C VAL A 47 -1.72 0.96 3.95
N VAL A 48 -2.62 0.82 2.98
CA VAL A 48 -3.40 1.94 2.44
C VAL A 48 -4.87 1.65 2.63
N GLU A 49 -5.57 2.58 3.26
CA GLU A 49 -7.02 2.56 3.43
C GLU A 49 -7.67 3.75 2.70
N ALA A 50 -8.79 3.49 2.02
CA ALA A 50 -9.56 4.52 1.35
C ALA A 50 -11.04 4.14 1.26
N GLU A 51 -11.92 5.15 1.27
CA GLU A 51 -13.36 4.96 1.12
C GLU A 51 -13.79 4.59 -0.30
N GLN A 52 -12.93 4.85 -1.30
CA GLN A 52 -13.19 4.58 -2.71
C GLN A 52 -11.97 3.96 -3.40
N SER A 53 -12.23 3.03 -4.32
CA SER A 53 -11.18 2.38 -5.11
C SER A 53 -10.36 3.37 -5.94
N GLU A 54 -10.98 4.43 -6.46
CA GLU A 54 -10.25 5.49 -7.19
C GLU A 54 -9.23 6.21 -6.30
N THR A 55 -9.61 6.56 -5.07
CA THR A 55 -8.71 7.19 -4.09
C THR A 55 -7.56 6.25 -3.73
N LEU A 56 -7.86 4.97 -3.52
CA LEU A 56 -6.85 3.94 -3.29
C LEU A 56 -5.83 3.90 -4.45
N MET A 57 -6.30 3.82 -5.70
CA MET A 57 -5.42 3.79 -6.87
C MET A 57 -4.56 5.04 -6.98
N LYS A 58 -5.12 6.23 -6.78
CA LYS A 58 -4.35 7.50 -6.78
C LYS A 58 -3.27 7.53 -5.71
N THR A 59 -3.56 6.99 -4.53
CA THR A 59 -2.58 6.88 -3.45
C THR A 59 -1.45 5.92 -3.85
N ILE A 60 -1.77 4.77 -4.43
CA ILE A 60 -0.76 3.79 -4.91
C ILE A 60 0.13 4.40 -5.99
N GLU A 61 -0.45 5.15 -6.93
CA GLU A 61 0.31 5.87 -7.95
C GLU A 61 1.22 6.94 -7.33
N SER A 62 0.73 7.65 -6.31
CA SER A 62 1.53 8.63 -5.57
C SER A 62 2.70 7.98 -4.84
N VAL A 63 2.48 6.84 -4.17
CA VAL A 63 3.52 6.02 -3.52
C VAL A 63 4.57 5.58 -4.55
N ARG A 64 4.15 5.12 -5.73
CA ARG A 64 5.05 4.71 -6.81
C ARG A 64 5.92 5.87 -7.31
N ASN A 65 5.40 7.09 -7.32
CA ASN A 65 6.08 8.26 -7.83
C ASN A 65 7.02 8.93 -6.80
N VAL A 66 7.10 8.39 -5.58
CA VAL A 66 8.04 8.88 -4.56
C VAL A 66 9.48 8.66 -5.02
N ALA A 67 10.31 9.69 -4.90
CA ALA A 67 11.70 9.64 -5.31
C ALA A 67 12.48 8.58 -4.50
N GLY A 68 13.06 7.60 -5.19
CA GLY A 68 13.80 6.51 -4.57
C GLY A 68 13.02 5.21 -4.42
N VAL A 69 11.73 5.20 -4.75
CA VAL A 69 10.95 3.97 -4.97
C VAL A 69 11.39 3.34 -6.30
N LEU A 70 11.62 2.03 -6.25
CA LEU A 70 12.06 1.20 -7.37
C LEU A 70 10.89 0.38 -7.93
N ALA A 71 10.06 -0.15 -7.04
CA ALA A 71 8.87 -0.91 -7.40
C ALA A 71 7.82 -0.83 -6.29
N VAL A 72 6.55 -0.99 -6.68
CA VAL A 72 5.43 -1.10 -5.75
C VAL A 72 4.60 -2.31 -6.18
N SER A 73 4.47 -3.28 -5.28
CA SER A 73 3.64 -4.46 -5.47
C SER A 73 2.40 -4.35 -4.60
N LEU A 74 1.23 -4.37 -5.23
CA LEU A 74 -0.04 -4.41 -4.52
C LEU A 74 -0.29 -5.83 -4.01
N VAL A 75 -0.42 -5.98 -2.71
CA VAL A 75 -0.82 -7.21 -2.02
C VAL A 75 -2.23 -6.99 -1.50
N TYR A 76 -3.20 -7.44 -2.30
CA TYR A 76 -4.61 -7.35 -1.98
C TYR A 76 -5.06 -8.65 -1.32
N HIS A 77 -5.63 -8.56 -0.11
CA HIS A 77 -6.32 -9.67 0.56
C HIS A 77 -7.82 -9.37 0.52
N GLN A 78 -8.50 -9.64 -0.60
CA GLN A 78 -9.95 -9.80 -0.60
C GLN A 78 -10.25 -11.28 -0.45
N GLN A 79 -10.68 -11.67 0.74
CA GLN A 79 -11.31 -12.96 0.97
C GLN A 79 -12.75 -12.67 1.36
N ASP A 80 -13.62 -12.50 0.36
CA ASP A 80 -15.05 -12.79 0.43
C ASP A 80 -15.61 -12.77 -0.99
N GLU A 81 -15.41 -13.89 -1.69
CA GLU A 81 -16.43 -14.45 -2.58
C GLU A 81 -16.87 -15.77 -1.93
N GLN A 82 -17.76 -15.70 -0.95
CA GLN A 82 -18.66 -16.82 -0.67
C GLN A 82 -19.75 -16.84 -1.76
N GLY A 83 -19.78 -17.93 -2.52
CA GLY A 83 -20.80 -18.25 -3.53
C GLY A 83 -20.13 -18.69 -4.84
N GLU A 84 -20.07 -19.96 -5.20
CA GLU A 84 -21.19 -20.90 -5.22
C GLU A 84 -20.71 -22.34 -4.96
N GLU A 85 -21.28 -22.97 -3.95
CA GLU A 85 -21.25 -24.43 -3.81
C GLU A 85 -22.10 -25.06 -4.92
N THR A 86 -21.50 -26.02 -5.65
CA THR A 86 -22.12 -27.22 -6.27
C THR A 86 -22.95 -27.04 -7.55
N PRO A 87 -23.02 -28.06 -8.45
CA PRO A 87 -22.91 -29.52 -8.21
C PRO A 87 -21.75 -30.29 -8.87
#